data_AF-A0A415DT84-F1
#
_entry.id   AF-A0A415DT84-F1
#
_cell.length_a   1.000
_cell.length_b   1.000
_cell.length_c   1.000
_cell.angle_alpha   90.00
_cell.angle_beta   90.00
_cell.angle_gamma   90.00
#
_symmetry.space_group_name_H-M   'P 1'
#
loop_
_entity.id
_entity.type
_entity.pdbx_description
1 polymer ?
#
loop_
_entity_poly.entity_id
_entity_poly.type
_entity_poly.pdbx_seq_one_letter_code
_entity_poly.pdbx_strand_id
1 'polypeptide(L)'
;MYCDYISAECTWYNVFTISRRCRKEENIESCTAIIFQRNAHGIMFSQSHGVAARKKTLRRCIMQVNKVSVVYFSPSGTTKKIAEKISEGFAGKKEYHDILEHRIEKKVNIAEDGLLVLAMPVFGGRIPEYCLSSIKHLRGMNTPAIVIAVYGNREYEDALVEMEDLVDDVGFRIIGAAAFIAQHSVFNHVAAGRPDEEDKKYIEEFIQKCSAKLEDFDPDNNEKLLLPGNRPYRAHMKPSMAPEADKNCTKCRTCVKVCPVHAINSETPRKTDKKKCIMCTACIASCTAKARSFGGPKYAVASKTFASACSKRKEPELFV
;
A
#
# COMPACT_ATOMS: atom_id res chain seq x y z
N MET A 1 -0.82 -46.33 11.08
CA MET A 1 -0.77 -47.65 10.41
C MET A 1 -0.99 -47.38 8.92
N TYR A 2 0.07 -47.07 8.16
CA TYR A 2 0.89 -47.98 7.32
C TYR A 2 0.02 -48.71 6.26
N CYS A 3 0.09 -48.31 4.97
CA CYS A 3 0.98 -48.82 3.88
C CYS A 3 0.27 -49.94 3.10
N ASP A 4 0.35 -50.16 1.79
CA ASP A 4 1.16 -49.68 0.65
C ASP A 4 0.37 -49.98 -0.65
N TYR A 5 0.63 -49.26 -1.75
CA TYR A 5 0.53 -49.84 -3.10
C TYR A 5 1.65 -49.25 -3.96
N ILE A 6 2.63 -50.10 -4.28
CA ILE A 6 3.73 -49.82 -5.21
C ILE A 6 3.45 -50.50 -6.55
N SER A 7 3.82 -49.76 -7.59
CA SER A 7 3.84 -49.96 -9.04
C SER A 7 4.39 -51.28 -9.60
N ALA A 8 3.97 -51.62 -10.83
CA ALA A 8 4.87 -52.15 -11.85
C ALA A 8 4.40 -51.78 -13.28
N GLU A 9 5.30 -51.19 -14.05
CA GLU A 9 5.21 -50.79 -15.46
C GLU A 9 5.49 -51.99 -16.41
N CYS A 10 4.95 -51.96 -17.64
CA CYS A 10 5.72 -52.05 -18.90
C CYS A 10 4.84 -52.32 -20.15
N THR A 11 4.65 -51.25 -20.93
CA THR A 11 4.85 -51.13 -22.39
C THR A 11 4.55 -52.31 -23.34
N TRP A 12 3.63 -52.10 -24.30
CA TRP A 12 3.84 -52.41 -25.72
C TRP A 12 3.29 -51.30 -26.62
N TYR A 13 4.10 -50.94 -27.61
CA TYR A 13 3.96 -49.83 -28.55
C TYR A 13 2.72 -49.92 -29.45
N ASN A 14 1.97 -48.82 -29.58
CA ASN A 14 1.19 -48.53 -30.78
C ASN A 14 1.46 -47.08 -31.18
N VAL A 15 2.01 -46.91 -32.39
CA VAL A 15 2.35 -45.62 -32.98
C VAL A 15 1.05 -44.87 -33.32
N PHE A 16 0.72 -43.84 -32.54
CA PHE A 16 -0.35 -42.89 -32.88
C PHE A 16 0.25 -41.69 -33.61
N THR A 17 0.00 -41.57 -34.91
CA THR A 17 0.31 -40.35 -35.67
C THR A 17 -0.77 -39.31 -35.38
N ILE A 18 -0.54 -38.42 -34.42
CA ILE A 18 -1.43 -37.28 -34.15
C ILE A 18 -1.07 -36.14 -35.10
N SER A 19 -1.83 -35.93 -36.18
CA SER A 19 -1.71 -34.68 -36.95
C SER A 19 -2.46 -33.56 -36.20
N ARG A 20 -1.73 -32.72 -35.45
CA ARG A 20 -2.31 -31.51 -34.85
C ARG A 20 -2.45 -30.45 -35.93
N ARG A 21 -3.69 -30.02 -36.21
CA ARG A 21 -3.96 -28.79 -36.97
C ARG A 21 -4.64 -27.81 -36.02
N CYS A 22 -3.85 -27.00 -35.32
CA CYS A 22 -4.39 -25.91 -34.49
C CYS A 22 -4.69 -24.71 -35.39
N ARG A 23 -5.95 -24.27 -35.43
CA ARG A 23 -6.34 -22.97 -35.99
C ARG A 23 -6.75 -22.09 -34.80
N LYS A 24 -6.08 -20.95 -34.61
CA LYS A 24 -6.43 -19.96 -33.58
C LYS A 24 -7.56 -19.10 -34.12
N GLU A 25 -8.75 -19.25 -33.56
CA GLU A 25 -9.82 -18.25 -33.58
C GLU A 25 -10.64 -18.46 -32.30
N GLU A 26 -10.74 -17.40 -31.50
CA GLU A 26 -11.66 -17.15 -30.37
C GLU A 26 -11.89 -18.28 -29.34
N ASN A 27 -11.24 -18.14 -28.18
CA ASN A 27 -11.66 -18.60 -26.83
C ASN A 27 -12.38 -19.96 -26.66
N ILE A 28 -12.07 -20.97 -27.47
CA ILE A 28 -12.49 -22.36 -27.25
C ILE A 28 -11.33 -23.28 -27.66
N GLU A 29 -10.64 -23.90 -26.70
CA GLU A 29 -9.77 -25.05 -27.01
C GLU A 29 -10.64 -26.28 -27.27
N SER A 30 -11.09 -26.47 -28.52
CA SER A 30 -11.67 -27.73 -28.96
C SER A 30 -10.58 -28.63 -29.56
N CYS A 31 -10.11 -29.63 -28.80
CA CYS A 31 -9.30 -30.71 -29.38
C CYS A 31 -10.22 -31.78 -29.97
N THR A 32 -10.35 -31.84 -31.29
CA THR A 32 -11.01 -32.97 -31.97
C THR A 32 -9.99 -34.09 -32.18
N ALA A 33 -10.06 -35.15 -31.39
CA ALA A 33 -9.29 -36.36 -31.64
C ALA A 33 -10.08 -37.27 -32.58
N ILE A 34 -9.57 -37.48 -33.80
CA ILE A 34 -10.09 -38.49 -34.73
C ILE A 34 -9.31 -39.78 -34.47
N ILE A 35 -9.95 -40.76 -33.83
CA ILE A 35 -9.38 -42.09 -33.61
C ILE A 35 -9.85 -42.98 -34.77
N PHE A 36 -8.90 -43.50 -35.56
CA PHE A 36 -9.17 -44.55 -36.53
C PHE A 36 -8.92 -45.92 -35.87
N GLN A 37 -9.98 -46.70 -35.65
CA GLN A 37 -9.83 -48.13 -35.34
C GLN A 37 -9.98 -48.96 -36.62
N ARG A 38 -9.02 -49.85 -36.86
CA ARG A 38 -9.10 -50.88 -37.91
C ARG A 38 -9.61 -52.17 -37.27
N ASN A 39 -10.72 -52.70 -37.76
CA ASN A 39 -11.05 -54.12 -37.57
C ASN A 39 -10.60 -54.94 -38.78
N ALA A 40 -10.44 -56.25 -38.58
CA ALA A 40 -9.80 -57.20 -39.49
C ALA A 40 -10.45 -57.37 -40.88
N HIS A 41 -11.47 -56.59 -41.25
CA HIS A 41 -12.19 -56.66 -42.53
C HIS A 41 -12.24 -55.32 -43.29
N GLY A 42 -11.43 -54.33 -42.94
CA GLY A 42 -11.09 -53.22 -43.86
C GLY A 42 -12.18 -52.17 -44.13
N ILE A 43 -13.22 -52.03 -43.30
CA ILE A 43 -14.26 -51.00 -43.47
C ILE A 43 -14.05 -49.86 -42.48
N MET A 44 -14.05 -48.62 -43.00
CA MET A 44 -13.78 -47.39 -42.25
C MET A 44 -15.10 -46.67 -41.90
N PHE A 45 -15.46 -46.59 -40.63
CA PHE A 45 -16.63 -45.83 -40.16
C PHE A 45 -16.19 -44.62 -39.32
N SER A 46 -16.72 -43.44 -39.63
CA SER A 46 -16.58 -42.25 -38.79
C SER A 46 -17.66 -42.23 -37.71
N GLN A 47 -17.30 -42.46 -36.44
CA GLN A 47 -18.19 -42.18 -35.32
C GLN A 47 -17.84 -40.83 -34.70
N SER A 48 -18.71 -39.84 -34.89
CA SER A 48 -18.65 -38.57 -34.17
C SER A 48 -19.12 -38.78 -32.74
N HIS A 49 -18.19 -38.84 -31.78
CA HIS A 49 -18.55 -38.77 -30.37
C HIS A 49 -18.69 -37.30 -29.95
N GLY A 50 -19.84 -36.98 -29.35
CA GLY A 50 -20.18 -35.65 -28.89
C GLY A 50 -19.12 -35.06 -27.96
N VAL A 51 -18.85 -33.77 -28.16
CA VAL A 51 -17.93 -32.98 -27.33
C VAL A 51 -18.52 -32.90 -25.92
N ALA A 52 -17.96 -33.68 -24.99
CA ALA A 52 -18.18 -33.47 -23.58
C ALA A 52 -17.53 -32.14 -23.21
N ALA A 53 -18.34 -31.07 -23.18
CA ALA A 53 -17.94 -29.80 -22.61
C ALA A 53 -17.62 -30.03 -21.13
N ARG A 54 -16.34 -30.23 -20.82
CA ARG A 54 -15.84 -30.06 -19.45
C ARG A 54 -16.07 -28.59 -19.11
N LYS A 55 -17.16 -28.28 -18.42
CA LYS A 55 -17.25 -27.06 -17.62
C LYS A 55 -16.03 -27.08 -16.72
N LYS A 56 -15.02 -26.28 -17.08
CA LYS A 56 -13.90 -25.96 -16.21
C LYS A 56 -14.55 -25.16 -15.09
N THR A 57 -15.05 -25.84 -14.06
CA THR A 57 -15.39 -25.20 -12.80
C THR A 57 -14.05 -24.69 -12.28
N LEU A 58 -13.70 -23.45 -12.65
CA LEU A 58 -12.66 -22.70 -11.98
C LEU A 58 -13.08 -22.69 -10.51
N ARG A 59 -12.49 -23.59 -9.71
CA ARG A 59 -12.48 -23.42 -8.27
C ARG A 59 -11.78 -22.09 -8.06
N ARG A 60 -12.56 -21.03 -7.90
CA ARG A 60 -12.07 -19.71 -7.53
C ARG A 60 -11.35 -19.90 -6.20
N CYS A 61 -10.02 -19.88 -6.24
CA CYS A 61 -9.21 -19.97 -5.04
C CYS A 61 -9.33 -18.59 -4.40
N ILE A 62 -10.22 -18.45 -3.42
CA ILE A 62 -10.33 -17.21 -2.65
C ILE A 62 -8.96 -16.96 -2.04
N MET A 63 -8.38 -15.79 -2.31
CA MET A 63 -7.10 -15.43 -1.72
C MET A 63 -7.26 -15.39 -0.19
N GLN A 64 -6.49 -16.20 0.52
CA GLN A 64 -6.41 -16.14 1.98
C GLN A 64 -5.16 -15.36 2.38
N VAL A 65 -5.36 -14.17 2.96
CA VAL A 65 -4.26 -13.37 3.49
C VAL A 65 -3.79 -13.95 4.82
N ASN A 66 -2.55 -14.44 4.85
CA ASN A 66 -1.94 -14.98 6.07
C ASN A 66 -1.25 -13.89 6.90
N LYS A 67 -0.77 -12.84 6.24
CA LYS A 67 -0.01 -11.76 6.88
C LYS A 67 -0.33 -10.40 6.27
N VAL A 68 -0.53 -9.41 7.12
CA VAL A 68 -0.71 -8.01 6.73
C VAL A 68 0.49 -7.22 7.23
N SER A 69 1.35 -6.77 6.32
CA SER A 69 2.48 -5.89 6.64
C SER A 69 2.03 -4.43 6.53
N VAL A 70 1.95 -3.76 7.67
CA VAL A 70 1.47 -2.39 7.81
C VAL A 70 2.67 -1.47 7.94
N VAL A 71 3.00 -0.77 6.85
CA VAL A 71 4.18 0.10 6.76
C VAL A 71 3.72 1.56 6.80
N TYR A 72 4.25 2.35 7.72
CA TYR A 72 3.86 3.75 7.84
C TYR A 72 4.97 4.66 8.37
N PHE A 73 4.81 5.96 8.15
CA PHE A 73 5.58 7.00 8.82
C PHE A 73 4.62 7.95 9.52
N SER A 74 4.59 7.99 10.87
CA SER A 74 3.54 8.73 11.58
C SER A 74 4.05 9.66 12.70
N PRO A 75 4.81 10.72 12.37
CA PRO A 75 5.33 11.70 13.33
C PRO A 75 4.32 12.29 14.32
N SER A 76 3.08 12.54 13.87
CA SER A 76 2.00 13.11 14.69
C SER A 76 0.93 12.08 15.09
N GLY A 77 1.13 10.79 14.80
CA GLY A 77 0.27 9.69 15.23
C GLY A 77 -0.96 9.39 14.35
N THR A 78 -1.50 10.35 13.58
CA THR A 78 -2.76 10.11 12.83
C THR A 78 -2.61 9.08 11.71
N THR A 79 -1.52 9.11 10.95
CA THR A 79 -1.26 8.13 9.88
C THR A 79 -1.20 6.70 10.41
N LYS A 80 -0.54 6.50 11.57
CA LYS A 80 -0.50 5.21 12.27
C LYS A 80 -1.90 4.74 12.63
N LYS A 81 -2.72 5.59 13.27
CA LYS A 81 -4.09 5.24 13.66
C LYS A 81 -4.94 4.78 12.47
N ILE A 82 -4.85 5.48 11.34
CA ILE A 82 -5.59 5.14 10.12
C ILE A 82 -5.07 3.81 9.54
N ALA A 83 -3.75 3.63 9.46
CA ALA A 83 -3.15 2.40 8.94
C ALA A 83 -3.50 1.17 9.78
N GLU A 84 -3.41 1.29 11.11
CA GLU A 84 -3.80 0.24 12.06
C GLU A 84 -5.28 -0.11 11.89
N LYS A 85 -6.17 0.90 11.90
CA LYS A 85 -7.60 0.70 11.74
C LYS A 85 -7.97 0.03 10.42
N ILE A 86 -7.34 0.42 9.30
CA ILE A 86 -7.56 -0.23 8.00
C ILE A 86 -7.06 -1.68 8.04
N SER A 87 -5.90 -1.93 8.64
CA SER A 87 -5.33 -3.28 8.72
C SER A 87 -6.18 -4.26 9.53
N GLU A 88 -6.98 -3.78 10.49
CA GLU A 88 -7.91 -4.60 11.27
C GLU A 88 -9.00 -5.24 10.40
N GLY A 89 -9.32 -4.62 9.26
CA GLY A 89 -10.33 -5.09 8.32
C GLY A 89 -9.97 -6.36 7.53
N PHE A 90 -8.71 -6.79 7.58
CA PHE A 90 -8.21 -7.91 6.80
C PHE A 90 -7.84 -9.09 7.69
N ALA A 91 -8.07 -10.31 7.21
CA ALA A 91 -7.59 -11.52 7.88
C ALA A 91 -6.05 -11.59 7.85
N GLY A 92 -5.46 -12.40 8.74
CA GLY A 92 -4.02 -12.61 8.83
C GLY A 92 -3.33 -11.85 9.97
N LYS A 93 -2.09 -12.26 10.26
CA LYS A 93 -1.25 -11.70 11.33
C LYS A 93 -0.72 -10.32 10.91
N LYS A 94 -0.86 -9.31 11.78
CA LYS A 94 -0.38 -7.95 11.52
C LYS A 94 1.08 -7.84 11.91
N GLU A 95 1.88 -7.27 11.02
CA GLU A 95 3.26 -6.87 11.28
C GLU A 95 3.39 -5.38 11.01
N TYR A 96 3.83 -4.62 12.00
CA TYR A 96 3.90 -3.16 11.90
C TYR A 96 5.35 -2.72 11.66
N HIS A 97 5.53 -1.82 10.70
CA HIS A 97 6.81 -1.19 10.37
C HIS A 97 6.67 0.34 10.46
N ASP A 98 7.01 0.90 11.63
CA ASP A 98 7.08 2.35 11.81
C ASP A 98 8.44 2.88 11.35
N ILE A 99 8.46 3.55 10.19
CA ILE A 99 9.66 4.14 9.58
C ILE A 99 10.26 5.26 10.46
N LEU A 100 9.47 5.87 11.34
CA LEU A 100 9.97 6.89 12.28
C LEU A 100 10.86 6.25 13.36
N GLU A 101 10.43 5.10 13.88
CA GLU A 101 11.16 4.39 14.94
C GLU A 101 12.32 3.57 14.36
N HIS A 102 12.05 2.82 13.29
CA HIS A 102 13.00 1.91 12.67
C HIS A 102 12.93 2.03 11.15
N ARG A 103 13.94 2.67 10.56
CA ARG A 103 14.08 2.67 9.10
C ARG A 103 14.22 1.24 8.59
N ILE A 104 13.57 0.98 7.46
CA ILE A 104 13.80 -0.25 6.70
C ILE A 104 15.06 -0.04 5.87
N GLU A 105 16.13 -0.73 6.23
CA GLU A 105 17.46 -0.67 5.58
C GLU A 105 17.87 -2.01 4.94
N LYS A 106 17.08 -3.06 5.17
CA LYS A 106 17.29 -4.40 4.61
C LYS A 106 16.03 -4.83 3.88
N LYS A 107 16.20 -5.74 2.93
CA LYS A 107 15.06 -6.29 2.18
C LYS A 107 14.03 -6.90 3.11
N VAL A 108 12.77 -6.52 2.94
CA VAL A 108 11.61 -7.09 3.62
C VAL A 108 10.71 -7.70 2.56
N ASN A 109 10.65 -9.03 2.54
CA ASN A 109 9.80 -9.76 1.60
C ASN A 109 8.40 -9.92 2.19
N ILE A 110 7.39 -9.60 1.39
CA ILE A 110 5.98 -9.86 1.67
C ILE A 110 5.55 -10.90 0.63
N ALA A 111 5.05 -12.04 1.10
CA ALA A 111 4.72 -13.18 0.26
C ALA A 111 3.49 -12.95 -0.62
N GLU A 112 3.23 -13.84 -1.56
CA GLU A 112 2.08 -13.76 -2.49
C GLU A 112 0.73 -13.82 -1.75
N ASP A 113 0.68 -14.56 -0.64
CA ASP A 113 -0.46 -14.68 0.29
C ASP A 113 -0.45 -13.59 1.39
N GLY A 114 0.36 -12.54 1.19
CA GLY A 114 0.43 -11.37 2.06
C GLY A 114 -0.38 -10.19 1.54
N LEU A 115 -0.51 -9.16 2.38
CA LEU A 115 -1.07 -7.86 2.02
C LEU A 115 -0.15 -6.75 2.53
N LEU A 116 0.19 -5.79 1.67
CA LEU A 116 0.85 -4.54 2.10
C LEU A 116 -0.21 -3.47 2.37
N VAL A 117 -0.16 -2.85 3.54
CA VAL A 117 -0.86 -1.58 3.82
C VAL A 117 0.21 -0.50 3.99
N LEU A 118 0.38 0.38 3.00
CA LEU A 118 1.35 1.46 3.00
C LEU A 118 0.66 2.80 3.27
N ALA A 119 0.96 3.44 4.41
CA ALA A 119 0.35 4.72 4.77
C ALA A 119 1.39 5.83 4.99
N MET A 120 1.24 6.95 4.29
CA MET A 120 2.18 8.07 4.34
C MET A 120 1.46 9.40 4.60
N PRO A 121 2.05 10.29 5.42
CA PRO A 121 1.59 11.66 5.53
C PRO A 121 2.03 12.44 4.30
N VAL A 122 1.27 13.46 3.90
CA VAL A 122 1.62 14.29 2.73
C VAL A 122 2.34 15.57 3.16
N PHE A 123 3.57 15.76 2.67
CA PHE A 123 4.39 16.95 2.87
C PHE A 123 4.51 17.72 1.55
N GLY A 124 3.68 18.77 1.39
CA GLY A 124 3.72 19.63 0.21
C GLY A 124 3.32 18.94 -1.09
N GLY A 125 2.38 18.00 -1.00
CA GLY A 125 1.85 17.28 -2.17
C GLY A 125 2.62 16.02 -2.59
N ARG A 126 3.53 15.55 -1.73
CA ARG A 126 4.32 14.33 -1.92
C ARG A 126 4.49 13.60 -0.60
N ILE A 127 4.89 12.33 -0.65
CA ILE A 127 5.30 11.62 0.57
C ILE A 127 6.67 12.15 1.06
N PRO A 128 7.04 11.96 2.34
CA PRO A 128 8.29 12.51 2.84
C PRO A 128 9.48 11.82 2.16
N GLU A 129 10.39 12.60 1.57
CA GLU A 129 11.60 12.10 0.90
C GLU A 129 12.40 11.12 1.80
N TYR A 130 12.37 11.38 3.10
CA TYR A 130 12.92 10.51 4.14
C TYR A 130 12.50 9.04 4.01
N CYS A 131 11.28 8.75 3.58
CA CYS A 131 10.68 7.40 3.56
C CYS A 131 11.00 6.62 2.28
N LEU A 132 11.42 7.29 1.20
CA LEU A 132 11.58 6.67 -0.13
C LEU A 132 12.54 5.48 -0.09
N SER A 133 13.66 5.62 0.62
CA SER A 133 14.63 4.54 0.77
C SER A 133 14.01 3.31 1.45
N SER A 134 13.20 3.49 2.49
CA SER A 134 12.58 2.36 3.20
C SER A 134 11.57 1.62 2.33
N ILE A 135 10.78 2.34 1.54
CA ILE A 135 9.82 1.72 0.60
C ILE A 135 10.56 0.90 -0.46
N LYS A 136 11.70 1.40 -0.97
CA LYS A 136 12.56 0.69 -1.93
C LYS A 136 13.19 -0.60 -1.41
N HIS A 137 13.11 -0.90 -0.12
CA HIS A 137 13.57 -2.16 0.46
C HIS A 137 12.45 -3.19 0.64
N LEU A 138 11.18 -2.83 0.44
CA LEU A 138 10.06 -3.78 0.40
C LEU A 138 10.14 -4.62 -0.86
N ARG A 139 9.72 -5.88 -0.81
CA ARG A 139 9.62 -6.75 -2.00
C ARG A 139 8.32 -7.51 -1.95
N GLY A 140 7.47 -7.30 -2.96
CA GLY A 140 6.31 -8.13 -3.23
C GLY A 140 6.61 -9.14 -4.34
N MET A 141 5.75 -10.14 -4.46
CA MET A 141 5.78 -11.15 -5.53
C MET A 141 4.44 -11.11 -6.27
N ASN A 142 4.16 -9.98 -6.93
CA ASN A 142 2.81 -9.60 -7.37
C ASN A 142 1.79 -9.56 -6.22
N THR A 143 2.27 -9.25 -5.02
CA THR A 143 1.48 -9.19 -3.78
C THR A 143 0.50 -8.02 -3.82
N PRO A 144 -0.75 -8.15 -3.34
CA PRO A 144 -1.67 -7.03 -3.29
C PRO A 144 -1.22 -5.96 -2.29
N ALA A 145 -1.54 -4.71 -2.61
CA ALA A 145 -1.21 -3.55 -1.79
C ALA A 145 -2.37 -2.55 -1.70
N ILE A 146 -2.44 -1.88 -0.55
CA ILE A 146 -3.30 -0.75 -0.28
C ILE A 146 -2.39 0.45 0.04
N VAL A 147 -2.59 1.57 -0.65
CA VAL A 147 -1.81 2.80 -0.42
C VAL A 147 -2.67 3.93 0.13
N ILE A 148 -2.19 4.62 1.16
CA ILE A 148 -2.98 5.60 1.91
C ILE A 148 -2.21 6.91 2.06
N ALA A 149 -2.75 7.99 1.51
CA ALA A 149 -2.26 9.34 1.72
C ALA A 149 -3.04 10.01 2.85
N VAL A 150 -2.33 10.53 3.87
CA VAL A 150 -2.95 11.25 4.99
C VAL A 150 -2.50 12.71 4.97
N TYR A 151 -3.43 13.65 4.80
CA TYR A 151 -3.08 15.05 4.54
C TYR A 151 -3.84 16.05 5.40
N GLY A 152 -3.20 17.20 5.64
CA GLY A 152 -3.69 18.25 6.54
C GLY A 152 -4.72 19.20 5.94
N ASN A 153 -5.61 18.71 5.07
CA ASN A 153 -6.67 19.50 4.42
C ASN A 153 -6.22 20.56 3.38
N ARG A 154 -4.93 20.65 3.03
CA ARG A 154 -4.49 21.44 1.86
C ARG A 154 -4.75 20.68 0.59
N GLU A 155 -3.85 19.75 0.26
CA GLU A 155 -3.94 18.89 -0.90
C GLU A 155 -2.91 17.74 -0.77
N TYR A 156 -3.20 16.59 -1.40
CA TYR A 156 -2.27 15.46 -1.45
C TYR A 156 -1.49 15.37 -2.78
N GLU A 157 -1.97 16.01 -3.83
CA GLU A 157 -1.35 16.13 -5.17
C GLU A 157 -0.76 14.82 -5.70
N ASP A 158 0.56 14.71 -5.80
CA ASP A 158 1.22 13.59 -6.49
C ASP A 158 1.46 12.40 -5.54
N ALA A 159 1.07 12.51 -4.26
CA ALA A 159 1.43 11.51 -3.25
C ALA A 159 0.88 10.10 -3.54
N LEU A 160 -0.33 9.97 -4.11
CA LEU A 160 -0.93 8.67 -4.44
C LEU A 160 -0.22 8.02 -5.63
N VAL A 161 -0.04 8.74 -6.74
CA VAL A 161 0.70 8.24 -7.92
C VAL A 161 2.18 7.96 -7.62
N GLU A 162 2.80 8.74 -6.72
CA GLU A 162 4.16 8.47 -6.24
C GLU A 162 4.23 7.16 -5.45
N MET A 163 3.28 6.89 -4.57
CA MET A 163 3.22 5.60 -3.86
C MET A 163 2.89 4.44 -4.80
N GLU A 164 2.03 4.65 -5.81
CA GLU A 164 1.74 3.66 -6.85
C GLU A 164 3.00 3.22 -7.57
N ASP A 165 3.76 4.16 -8.14
CA ASP A 165 4.98 3.84 -8.88
C ASP A 165 6.01 3.15 -7.96
N LEU A 166 6.16 3.61 -6.72
CA LEU A 166 7.11 3.02 -5.77
C LEU A 166 6.79 1.59 -5.38
N VAL A 167 5.50 1.24 -5.19
CA VAL A 167 5.13 -0.13 -4.82
C VAL A 167 5.07 -1.06 -6.04
N ASP A 168 4.69 -0.55 -7.21
CA ASP A 168 4.72 -1.28 -8.48
C ASP A 168 6.16 -1.69 -8.83
N ASP A 169 7.12 -0.77 -8.71
CA ASP A 169 8.55 -0.98 -8.94
C ASP A 169 9.17 -2.09 -8.07
N VAL A 170 8.56 -2.38 -6.92
CA VAL A 170 9.07 -3.39 -5.98
C VAL A 170 8.15 -4.60 -5.85
N GLY A 171 7.26 -4.81 -6.83
CA GLY A 171 6.55 -6.08 -7.03
C GLY A 171 5.18 -6.18 -6.35
N PHE A 172 4.53 -5.06 -6.04
CA PHE A 172 3.16 -5.05 -5.53
C PHE A 172 2.14 -4.65 -6.60
N ARG A 173 0.89 -5.05 -6.39
CA ARG A 173 -0.26 -4.64 -7.22
C ARG A 173 -1.28 -3.92 -6.36
N ILE A 174 -1.61 -2.69 -6.70
CA ILE A 174 -2.56 -1.91 -5.90
C ILE A 174 -3.97 -2.44 -6.15
N ILE A 175 -4.66 -2.77 -5.06
CA ILE A 175 -6.08 -3.12 -5.05
C ILE A 175 -6.95 -2.00 -4.49
N GLY A 176 -6.36 -1.03 -3.81
CA GLY A 176 -7.08 0.10 -3.25
C GLY A 176 -6.14 1.26 -2.90
N ALA A 177 -6.60 2.48 -3.12
CA ALA A 177 -5.94 3.69 -2.69
C ALA A 177 -6.94 4.63 -1.99
N ALA A 178 -6.47 5.39 -1.00
CA ALA A 178 -7.32 6.37 -0.33
C ALA A 178 -6.55 7.61 0.11
N ALA A 179 -7.23 8.76 0.07
CA ALA A 179 -6.76 10.01 0.66
C ALA A 179 -7.64 10.38 1.86
N PHE A 180 -7.09 10.31 3.07
CA PHE A 180 -7.79 10.67 4.31
C PHE A 180 -7.31 12.00 4.88
N ILE A 181 -8.23 12.72 5.51
CA ILE A 181 -7.95 14.01 6.14
C ILE A 181 -7.51 13.79 7.59
N ALA A 182 -6.49 14.52 8.00
CA ALA A 182 -6.04 14.62 9.37
C ALA A 182 -5.93 16.08 9.80
N GLN A 183 -5.97 16.32 11.11
CA GLN A 183 -5.54 17.61 11.67
C GLN A 183 -4.15 17.97 11.16
N HIS A 184 -4.00 19.20 10.66
CA HIS A 184 -2.73 19.63 10.09
C HIS A 184 -1.63 19.69 11.17
N SER A 185 -0.49 19.05 10.92
CA SER A 185 0.58 18.88 11.93
C SER A 185 1.31 20.17 12.31
N VAL A 186 1.51 21.10 11.36
CA VAL A 186 2.11 22.43 11.60
C VAL A 186 1.08 23.46 12.06
N PHE A 187 -0.05 23.59 11.34
CA PHE A 187 -1.14 24.52 11.64
C PHE A 187 -2.34 23.80 12.28
N ASN A 188 -2.19 23.39 13.54
CA ASN A 188 -3.10 22.47 14.24
C ASN A 188 -4.59 22.87 14.37
N HIS A 189 -4.94 24.12 14.07
CA HIS A 189 -6.32 24.59 14.03
C HIS A 189 -7.01 24.25 12.70
N VAL A 190 -6.26 23.90 11.66
CA VAL A 190 -6.82 23.45 10.38
C VAL A 190 -7.13 21.96 10.45
N ALA A 191 -8.37 21.61 10.08
CA ALA A 191 -8.92 20.27 10.24
C ALA A 191 -8.77 19.73 11.68
N ALA A 192 -8.89 20.61 12.67
CA ALA A 192 -8.79 20.25 14.08
C ALA A 192 -9.76 19.11 14.43
N GLY A 193 -9.25 18.11 15.16
CA GLY A 193 -10.04 16.94 15.55
C GLY A 193 -10.24 15.87 14.47
N ARG A 194 -9.75 16.06 13.24
CA ARG A 194 -9.85 15.05 12.16
C ARG A 194 -8.73 13.99 12.29
N PRO A 195 -9.01 12.69 12.05
CA PRO A 195 -10.26 12.14 11.54
C PRO A 195 -11.42 12.16 12.55
N ASP A 196 -12.57 12.65 12.11
CA ASP A 196 -13.83 12.70 12.87
C ASP A 196 -14.70 11.46 12.60
N GLU A 197 -15.93 11.43 13.13
CA GLU A 197 -16.83 10.29 12.94
C GLU A 197 -17.25 10.08 11.48
N GLU A 198 -17.33 11.14 10.66
CA GLU A 198 -17.63 10.98 9.24
C GLU A 198 -16.43 10.38 8.50
N ASP A 199 -15.20 10.79 8.81
CA ASP A 199 -14.01 10.12 8.23
C ASP A 199 -13.94 8.64 8.56
N LYS A 200 -14.33 8.28 9.78
CA LYS A 200 -14.33 6.88 10.20
C LYS A 200 -15.28 6.05 9.35
N LYS A 201 -16.42 6.60 8.91
CA LYS A 201 -17.32 5.90 7.98
C LYS A 201 -16.65 5.63 6.63
N TYR A 202 -15.89 6.58 6.09
CA TYR A 202 -15.10 6.36 4.87
C TYR A 202 -14.00 5.31 5.06
N ILE A 203 -13.39 5.23 6.26
CA ILE A 203 -12.42 4.17 6.58
C ILE A 203 -13.10 2.80 6.54
N GLU A 204 -14.28 2.65 7.15
CA GLU A 204 -15.02 1.39 7.12
C GLU A 204 -15.49 1.02 5.70
N GLU A 205 -15.99 1.98 4.92
CA GLU A 205 -16.35 1.78 3.52
C GLU A 205 -15.14 1.33 2.69
N PHE A 206 -13.99 1.96 2.90
CA PHE A 206 -12.76 1.61 2.19
C PHE A 206 -12.28 0.21 2.52
N ILE A 207 -12.34 -0.19 3.80
CA ILE A 207 -12.06 -1.56 4.24
C ILE A 207 -12.97 -2.55 3.50
N GLN A 208 -14.28 -2.31 3.49
CA GLN A 208 -15.23 -3.21 2.82
C GLN A 208 -14.94 -3.37 1.34
N LYS A 209 -14.70 -2.25 0.63
CA LYS A 209 -14.37 -2.26 -0.80
C LYS A 209 -13.06 -3.01 -1.07
N CYS A 210 -12.00 -2.74 -0.31
CA CYS A 210 -10.72 -3.42 -0.46
C CYS A 210 -10.82 -4.92 -0.16
N SER A 211 -11.57 -5.31 0.88
CA SER A 211 -11.79 -6.72 1.21
C SER A 211 -12.49 -7.47 0.08
N ALA A 212 -13.53 -6.87 -0.52
CA ALA A 212 -14.20 -7.46 -1.68
C ALA A 212 -13.27 -7.60 -2.89
N LYS A 213 -12.42 -6.59 -3.16
CA LYS A 213 -11.42 -6.65 -4.23
C LYS A 213 -10.38 -7.75 -4.00
N LEU A 214 -10.02 -7.98 -2.73
CA LEU A 214 -9.00 -8.94 -2.31
C LEU A 214 -9.47 -10.40 -2.43
N GLU A 215 -10.75 -10.70 -2.17
CA GLU A 215 -11.31 -12.06 -2.33
C GLU A 215 -11.11 -12.61 -3.75
N ASP A 216 -11.14 -11.71 -4.72
CA ASP A 216 -11.12 -11.98 -6.15
C ASP A 216 -9.80 -11.54 -6.81
N PHE A 217 -8.78 -11.24 -6.01
CA PHE A 217 -7.52 -10.72 -6.48
C PHE A 217 -6.79 -11.72 -7.38
N ASP A 218 -6.56 -11.28 -8.61
CA ASP A 218 -5.73 -11.96 -9.60
C ASP A 218 -4.64 -10.97 -10.05
N PRO A 219 -3.36 -11.22 -9.73
CA PRO A 219 -2.28 -10.30 -10.09
C PRO A 219 -2.14 -10.08 -11.60
N ASP A 220 -2.52 -11.06 -12.42
CA ASP A 220 -2.43 -10.97 -13.88
C ASP A 220 -3.62 -10.20 -14.50
N ASN A 221 -4.71 -10.04 -13.73
CA ASN A 221 -5.94 -9.37 -14.15
C ASN A 221 -6.32 -8.20 -13.22
N ASN A 222 -5.32 -7.57 -12.59
CA ASN A 222 -5.52 -6.41 -11.72
C ASN A 222 -5.29 -5.10 -12.50
N GLU A 223 -6.36 -4.55 -13.07
CA GLU A 223 -6.33 -3.25 -13.75
C GLU A 223 -5.80 -2.15 -12.81
N LYS A 224 -4.96 -1.24 -13.35
CA LYS A 224 -4.44 -0.12 -12.59
C LYS A 224 -5.55 0.86 -12.22
N LEU A 225 -5.51 1.36 -10.99
CA LEU A 225 -6.44 2.39 -10.54
C LEU A 225 -6.12 3.73 -11.23
N LEU A 226 -7.16 4.50 -11.54
CA LEU A 226 -6.98 5.88 -12.02
C LEU A 226 -6.73 6.80 -10.84
N LEU A 227 -5.46 6.95 -10.45
CA LEU A 227 -5.06 7.77 -9.32
C LEU A 227 -4.74 9.22 -9.75
N PRO A 228 -5.22 10.23 -9.02
CA PRO A 228 -4.88 11.64 -9.26
C PRO A 228 -3.40 11.93 -8.98
N GLY A 229 -2.81 12.81 -9.79
CA GLY A 229 -1.43 13.29 -9.65
C GLY A 229 -0.73 13.41 -11.00
N ASN A 230 0.48 13.98 -10.99
CA ASN A 230 1.26 14.25 -12.19
C ASN A 230 2.49 13.35 -12.29
N ARG A 231 2.91 13.04 -13.51
CA ARG A 231 4.21 12.45 -13.83
C ARG A 231 4.88 13.35 -14.89
N PRO A 232 6.07 13.93 -14.65
CA PRO A 232 6.89 13.84 -13.43
C PRO A 232 6.24 14.53 -12.21
N TYR A 233 6.55 14.04 -11.00
CA TYR A 233 6.05 14.64 -9.76
C TYR A 233 6.64 16.03 -9.51
N ARG A 234 5.94 16.83 -8.74
CA ARG A 234 6.45 18.11 -8.24
C ARG A 234 7.70 17.95 -7.37
N ALA A 235 8.47 19.02 -7.23
CA ALA A 235 9.62 19.02 -6.33
C ALA A 235 9.18 18.83 -4.86
N HIS A 236 9.97 18.11 -4.06
CA HIS A 236 9.74 18.06 -2.62
C HIS A 236 9.79 19.46 -2.00
N MET A 237 8.88 19.71 -1.07
CA MET A 237 8.83 20.97 -0.34
C MET A 237 10.13 21.19 0.44
N LYS A 238 10.72 22.39 0.31
CA LYS A 238 11.84 22.81 1.15
C LYS A 238 11.34 23.34 2.49
N PRO A 239 11.80 22.79 3.62
CA PRO A 239 11.48 23.30 4.95
C PRO A 239 11.78 24.79 5.08
N SER A 240 10.81 25.57 5.55
CA SER A 240 10.92 27.04 5.62
C SER A 240 11.03 27.58 7.06
N MET A 241 10.81 26.70 8.04
CA MET A 241 10.87 26.98 9.47
C MET A 241 11.12 25.67 10.23
N ALA A 242 11.54 25.77 11.48
CA ALA A 242 11.71 24.61 12.36
C ALA A 242 11.13 24.94 13.73
N PRO A 243 10.59 23.94 14.45
CA PRO A 243 10.09 24.17 15.80
C PRO A 243 11.24 24.36 16.78
N GLU A 244 11.05 25.21 17.77
CA GLU A 244 12.03 25.48 18.83
C GLU A 244 11.36 25.22 20.20
N ALA A 245 12.17 25.01 21.24
CA ALA A 245 11.65 24.82 22.59
C ALA A 245 11.74 26.11 23.41
N ASP A 246 10.66 26.43 24.13
CA ASP A 246 10.56 27.59 25.01
C ASP A 246 11.21 27.36 26.40
N LYS A 247 10.90 28.26 27.34
CA LYS A 247 11.40 28.20 28.72
C LYS A 247 10.95 26.98 29.52
N ASN A 248 9.83 26.37 29.15
CA ASN A 248 9.25 25.20 29.83
C ASN A 248 9.98 23.90 29.49
N CYS A 249 10.95 23.93 28.57
CA CYS A 249 11.74 22.75 28.23
C CYS A 249 12.57 22.25 29.42
N THR A 250 12.27 21.02 29.86
CA THR A 250 12.93 20.30 30.96
C THR A 250 14.25 19.63 30.58
N LYS A 251 14.68 19.75 29.32
CA LYS A 251 15.86 19.06 28.76
C LYS A 251 15.83 17.53 28.94
N CYS A 252 14.64 16.90 28.91
CA CYS A 252 14.50 15.43 28.96
C CYS A 252 15.06 14.69 27.74
N ARG A 253 15.33 15.42 26.64
CA ARG A 253 15.91 14.92 25.37
C ARG A 253 15.04 13.91 24.60
N THR A 254 13.76 13.72 24.94
CA THR A 254 12.86 12.89 24.12
C THR A 254 12.82 13.36 22.67
N CYS A 255 12.72 14.68 22.45
CA CYS A 255 12.75 15.27 21.11
C CYS A 255 14.03 14.98 20.31
N VAL A 256 15.17 14.78 20.99
CA VAL A 256 16.44 14.40 20.36
C VAL A 256 16.36 12.97 19.84
N LYS A 257 15.86 12.05 20.68
CA LYS A 257 15.73 10.62 20.36
C LYS A 257 14.78 10.37 19.20
N VAL A 258 13.64 11.05 19.15
CA VAL A 258 12.61 10.83 18.11
C VAL A 258 12.87 11.59 16.81
N CYS A 259 13.94 12.39 16.72
CA CYS A 259 14.17 13.20 15.52
C CYS A 259 14.80 12.32 14.41
N PRO A 260 14.06 11.99 13.34
CA PRO A 260 14.52 11.03 12.33
C PRO A 260 15.76 11.52 11.55
N VAL A 261 15.96 12.84 11.53
CA VAL A 261 17.02 13.52 10.76
C VAL A 261 18.07 14.18 11.65
N HIS A 262 18.07 13.84 12.95
CA HIS A 262 19.02 14.32 13.95
C HIS A 262 19.23 15.84 13.92
N ALA A 263 18.13 16.59 13.75
CA ALA A 263 18.13 18.05 13.67
C ALA A 263 18.22 18.73 15.05
N ILE A 264 18.16 17.99 16.17
CA ILE A 264 18.17 18.54 17.52
C ILE A 264 19.38 17.98 18.26
N ASN A 265 20.24 18.86 18.77
CA ASN A 265 21.46 18.50 19.49
C ASN A 265 21.15 18.18 20.98
N SER A 266 21.81 17.16 21.55
CA SER A 266 21.63 16.72 22.94
C SER A 266 22.02 17.75 24.00
N GLU A 267 23.03 18.58 23.71
CA GLU A 267 23.56 19.63 24.58
C GLU A 267 22.70 20.90 24.52
N THR A 268 22.12 21.17 23.35
CA THR A 268 21.24 22.33 23.12
C THR A 268 19.85 21.92 22.63
N PRO A 269 19.07 21.14 23.41
CA PRO A 269 17.82 20.51 22.94
C PRO A 269 16.68 21.50 22.70
N ARG A 270 16.88 22.79 22.98
CA ARG A 270 15.92 23.86 22.67
C ARG A 270 16.02 24.35 21.23
N LYS A 271 17.18 24.20 20.61
CA LYS A 271 17.44 24.65 19.23
C LYS A 271 17.24 23.50 18.25
N THR A 272 16.84 23.86 17.04
CA THR A 272 16.70 22.92 15.92
C THR A 272 17.50 23.43 14.73
N ASP A 273 18.29 22.54 14.14
CA ASP A 273 18.96 22.78 12.88
C ASP A 273 17.93 22.86 11.75
N LYS A 274 17.71 24.09 11.27
CA LYS A 274 16.74 24.40 10.20
C LYS A 274 17.13 23.76 8.85
N LYS A 275 18.41 23.46 8.62
CA LYS A 275 18.87 22.84 7.37
C LYS A 275 18.56 21.34 7.32
N LYS A 276 18.53 20.68 8.48
CA LYS A 276 18.21 19.25 8.59
C LYS A 276 16.74 18.97 8.82
N CYS A 277 16.03 19.88 9.49
CA CYS A 277 14.64 19.65 9.89
C CYS A 277 13.71 19.48 8.68
N ILE A 278 12.98 18.36 8.65
CA ILE A 278 11.97 18.06 7.61
C ILE A 278 10.55 18.50 8.00
N MET A 279 10.39 19.31 9.05
CA MET A 279 9.09 19.79 9.56
C MET A 279 8.07 18.69 9.91
N CYS A 280 8.53 17.46 10.22
CA CYS A 280 7.64 16.33 10.47
C CYS A 280 6.86 16.41 11.80
N THR A 281 7.26 17.27 12.73
CA THR A 281 6.63 17.50 14.04
C THR A 281 6.69 16.38 15.09
N ALA A 282 7.42 15.29 14.85
CA ALA A 282 7.65 14.23 15.85
C ALA A 282 8.12 14.79 17.21
N CYS A 283 9.04 15.77 17.17
CA CYS A 283 9.54 16.44 18.37
C CYS A 283 8.51 17.27 19.14
N ILE A 284 7.46 17.77 18.48
CA ILE A 284 6.34 18.47 19.11
C ILE A 284 5.43 17.44 19.75
N ALA A 285 5.02 16.41 18.98
CA ALA A 285 4.11 15.37 19.43
C ALA A 285 4.66 14.59 20.64
N SER A 286 5.96 14.34 20.69
CA SER A 286 6.62 13.61 21.78
C SER A 286 6.95 14.48 23.02
N CYS A 287 6.67 15.79 23.00
CA CYS A 287 7.08 16.69 24.07
C CYS A 287 6.04 16.72 25.20
N THR A 288 6.28 15.94 26.26
CA THR A 288 5.39 15.90 27.43
C THR A 288 5.23 17.24 28.15
N ALA A 289 6.29 18.07 28.15
CA ALA A 289 6.26 19.43 28.69
C ALA A 289 5.55 20.45 27.78
N LYS A 290 5.12 20.05 26.56
CA LYS A 290 4.52 20.92 25.54
C LYS A 290 5.35 22.18 25.22
N ALA A 291 6.67 22.09 25.42
CA ALA A 291 7.58 23.21 25.30
C ALA A 291 7.99 23.52 23.86
N ARG A 292 7.71 22.61 22.90
CA ARG A 292 8.14 22.74 21.50
C ARG A 292 7.00 23.15 20.60
N SER A 293 7.22 24.17 19.77
CA SER A 293 6.22 24.67 18.82
C SER A 293 6.89 25.38 17.65
N PHE A 294 6.13 25.58 16.57
CA PHE A 294 6.46 26.60 15.59
C PHE A 294 6.02 27.97 16.12
N GLY A 295 6.79 29.02 15.80
CA GLY A 295 6.49 30.36 16.27
C GLY A 295 7.20 31.45 15.48
N GLY A 296 7.03 32.68 15.94
CA GLY A 296 7.59 33.88 15.32
C GLY A 296 6.73 34.46 14.18
N PRO A 297 7.10 35.64 13.65
CA PRO A 297 6.27 36.39 12.70
C PRO A 297 5.95 35.61 11.42
N LYS A 298 6.94 34.88 10.88
CA LYS A 298 6.77 34.04 9.68
C LYS A 298 5.72 32.96 9.88
N TYR A 299 5.71 32.30 11.04
CA TYR A 299 4.70 31.30 11.37
C TYR A 299 3.32 31.92 11.48
N ALA A 300 3.18 33.07 12.15
CA ALA A 300 1.89 33.74 12.32
C ALA A 300 1.24 34.10 10.97
N VAL A 301 2.02 34.67 10.04
CA VAL A 301 1.55 35.01 8.68
C VAL A 301 1.20 33.75 7.89
N ALA A 302 2.07 32.73 7.90
CA ALA A 302 1.84 31.48 7.18
C ALA A 302 0.59 30.75 7.71
N SER A 303 0.43 30.72 9.03
CA SER A 303 -0.72 30.12 9.71
C SER A 303 -2.04 30.76 9.27
N LYS A 304 -2.12 32.09 9.29
CA LYS A 304 -3.34 32.82 8.87
C LYS A 304 -3.67 32.58 7.39
N THR A 305 -2.64 32.64 6.53
CA THR A 305 -2.79 32.44 5.09
C THR A 305 -3.25 31.01 4.78
N PHE A 306 -2.62 30.03 5.43
CA PHE A 306 -2.95 28.62 5.26
C PHE A 306 -4.36 28.30 5.76
N ALA A 307 -4.74 28.80 6.93
CA ALA A 307 -6.09 28.64 7.47
C ALA A 307 -7.16 29.20 6.53
N SER A 308 -6.91 30.38 5.96
CA SER A 308 -7.83 30.98 4.99
C SER A 308 -7.97 30.11 3.73
N ALA A 309 -6.85 29.65 3.16
CA ALA A 309 -6.83 28.86 1.94
C ALA A 309 -7.38 27.44 2.12
N CYS A 310 -7.28 26.86 3.32
CA CYS A 310 -7.66 25.49 3.63
C CYS A 310 -8.85 25.42 4.61
N SER A 311 -9.70 26.44 4.59
CA SER A 311 -10.86 26.58 5.49
C SER A 311 -12.02 25.65 5.11
N LYS A 312 -12.17 25.34 3.81
CA LYS A 312 -13.20 24.43 3.34
C LYS A 312 -12.91 23.01 3.82
N ARG A 313 -13.92 22.34 4.38
CA ARG A 313 -13.85 20.92 4.74
C ARG A 313 -13.68 20.10 3.45
N LYS A 314 -12.65 19.24 3.41
CA LYS A 314 -12.53 18.19 2.39
C LYS A 314 -13.03 16.86 2.93
N GLU A 315 -13.53 16.04 2.01
CA GLU A 315 -13.95 14.65 2.23
C GLU A 315 -12.83 13.69 1.84
N PRO A 316 -12.74 12.52 2.48
CA PRO A 316 -11.86 11.47 2.00
C PRO A 316 -12.20 11.04 0.56
N GLU A 317 -11.19 10.61 -0.19
CA GLU A 317 -11.36 10.06 -1.54
C GLU A 317 -10.90 8.61 -1.55
N LEU A 318 -11.71 7.73 -2.15
CA LEU A 318 -11.49 6.28 -2.20
C LEU A 318 -11.41 5.81 -3.65
N PHE A 319 -10.41 4.98 -3.96
CA PHE A 319 -10.16 4.40 -5.28
C PHE A 319 -10.00 2.88 -5.11
N VAL A 320 -10.93 2.07 -5.65
CA VAL A 320 -10.94 0.59 -5.55
C VAL A 320 -11.55 -0.01 -6.82
#